data_AF-A0A440ICQ8-F1
#
_entry.id   AF-A0A440ICQ8-F1
#
_cell.length_a   1.000
_cell.length_b   1.000
_cell.length_c   1.000
_cell.angle_alpha   90.00
_cell.angle_beta   90.00
_cell.angle_gamma   90.00
#
_symmetry.space_group_name_H-M   'P 1'
#
loop_
_entity.id
_entity.type
_entity.pdbx_description
1 polymer ?
#
loop_
_entity_poly.entity_id
_entity_poly.type
_entity_poly.pdbx_seq_one_letter_code
_entity_poly.pdbx_strand_id
1 'polypeptide(L)'
;MAAKLPIGSRDEVLRPPAGWRKPIPLAVKLQVIVNQQGRAPDGTPLDAIIVGIHFDHRPPLHERVYDPEKDETVPAANDIEFIVALPIPIHREMSAQDVSRMSKTERQRMLEMGFRDRLQRRLPGQKRSCKGTIRSRPFWKKKQM
;
A
#
# COMPACT_ATOMS: atom_id res chain seq x y z
N MET A 1 -8.35 6.14 -40.54
CA MET A 1 -8.20 6.81 -39.23
C MET A 1 -8.45 5.75 -38.16
N ALA A 2 -7.43 5.37 -37.38
CA ALA A 2 -7.59 4.33 -36.37
C ALA A 2 -8.35 4.90 -35.17
N ALA A 3 -9.56 4.37 -34.93
CA ALA A 3 -10.34 4.71 -33.75
C ALA A 3 -9.55 4.28 -32.50
N LYS A 4 -9.15 5.26 -31.69
CA LYS A 4 -8.68 5.02 -30.32
C LYS A 4 -9.83 4.38 -29.57
N LEU A 5 -9.74 3.07 -29.33
CA LEU A 5 -10.60 2.43 -28.34
C LEU A 5 -10.41 3.19 -27.01
N PRO A 6 -11.48 3.64 -26.35
CA PRO A 6 -11.37 4.21 -25.03
C PRO A 6 -10.79 3.10 -24.14
N ILE A 7 -9.58 3.34 -23.62
CA ILE A 7 -9.02 2.53 -22.54
C ILE A 7 -10.08 2.63 -21.45
N GLY A 8 -10.80 1.53 -21.23
CA GLY A 8 -11.92 1.48 -20.27
C GLY A 8 -11.49 2.19 -18.99
N SER A 9 -12.36 3.08 -18.52
CA SER A 9 -12.13 3.81 -17.28
C SER A 9 -11.81 2.79 -16.20
N ARG A 10 -10.52 2.67 -15.85
CA ARG A 10 -10.16 2.29 -14.50
C ARG A 10 -10.61 3.49 -13.70
N ASP A 11 -11.88 3.46 -13.26
CA ASP A 11 -12.45 4.52 -12.44
C ASP A 11 -11.41 4.86 -11.38
N GLU A 12 -11.04 6.15 -11.34
CA GLU A 12 -10.02 6.62 -10.43
C GLU A 12 -10.57 6.40 -9.02
N VAL A 13 -10.18 5.27 -8.41
CA VAL A 13 -10.61 4.92 -7.06
C VAL A 13 -10.10 6.02 -6.15
N LEU A 14 -11.02 6.89 -5.73
CA LEU A 14 -10.74 7.94 -4.78
C LEU A 14 -10.25 7.28 -3.49
N ARG A 15 -9.13 7.76 -3.00
CA ARG A 15 -8.55 7.33 -1.72
C ARG A 15 -8.80 8.42 -0.68
N PRO A 16 -8.82 8.05 0.61
CA PRO A 16 -8.92 9.05 1.66
C PRO A 16 -7.77 10.06 1.56
N PRO A 17 -8.00 11.32 1.95
CA PRO A 17 -6.93 12.31 2.07
C PRO A 17 -5.79 11.82 2.96
N ALA A 18 -4.58 12.33 2.73
CA ALA A 18 -3.43 11.98 3.57
C ALA A 18 -3.69 12.36 5.03
N GLY A 19 -3.50 11.41 5.95
CA GLY A 19 -3.78 11.60 7.38
C GLY A 19 -5.24 11.46 7.78
N TRP A 20 -6.16 11.20 6.84
CA TRP A 20 -7.56 10.97 7.14
C TRP A 20 -7.75 9.74 8.03
N ARG A 21 -8.50 9.91 9.12
CA ARG A 21 -8.81 8.85 10.08
C ARG A 21 -10.06 9.20 10.88
N LYS A 22 -10.92 8.21 11.10
CA LYS A 22 -11.99 8.30 12.09
C LYS A 22 -11.55 7.65 13.42
N PRO A 23 -11.88 8.25 14.57
CA PRO A 23 -11.65 7.61 15.86
C PRO A 23 -12.58 6.39 15.98
N ILE A 24 -12.03 5.27 16.45
CA ILE A 24 -12.81 4.04 16.69
C ILE A 24 -13.55 4.19 18.03
N PRO A 25 -14.90 4.15 18.05
CA PRO A 25 -15.69 4.25 19.27
C PRO A 25 -15.40 3.10 20.23
N LEU A 26 -15.58 3.34 21.54
CA LEU A 26 -15.35 2.31 22.56
C LEU A 26 -16.26 1.09 22.37
N ALA A 27 -17.53 1.30 21.99
CA ALA A 27 -18.47 0.22 21.72
C ALA A 27 -17.97 -0.72 20.60
N VAL A 28 -17.43 -0.16 19.52
CA VAL A 28 -16.83 -0.93 18.41
C VAL A 28 -15.63 -1.73 18.91
N LYS A 29 -14.73 -1.10 19.67
CA LYS A 29 -13.56 -1.78 20.26
C LYS A 29 -13.95 -2.97 21.14
N LEU A 30 -14.93 -2.81 22.01
CA LEU A 30 -15.42 -3.88 22.87
C LEU A 30 -16.06 -5.00 22.04
N GLN A 31 -16.88 -4.66 21.04
CA GLN A 31 -17.51 -5.65 20.17
C GLN A 31 -16.47 -6.46 19.38
N VAL A 32 -15.41 -5.82 18.88
CA VAL A 32 -14.30 -6.50 18.21
C VAL A 32 -13.64 -7.53 19.14
N ILE A 33 -13.31 -7.15 20.38
CA ILE A 33 -12.70 -8.07 21.36
C ILE A 33 -13.64 -9.26 21.65
N VAL A 34 -14.94 -9.00 21.81
CA VAL A 34 -15.96 -10.04 22.06
C VAL A 34 -16.07 -11.00 20.87
N ASN A 35 -16.16 -10.48 19.64
CA ASN A 35 -16.22 -11.29 18.43
C ASN A 35 -14.97 -12.16 18.26
N GLN A 36 -13.83 -11.66 18.70
CA GLN A 36 -12.55 -12.36 18.72
C GLN A 36 -12.36 -13.29 19.93
N GLN A 37 -13.34 -13.38 20.82
CA GLN A 37 -13.29 -14.23 22.03
C GLN A 37 -12.04 -13.97 22.89
N GLY A 38 -11.57 -12.72 22.94
CA GLY A 38 -10.38 -12.33 23.68
C GLY A 38 -9.07 -12.87 23.10
N ARG A 39 -9.03 -13.26 21.82
CA ARG A 39 -7.83 -13.77 21.14
C ARG A 39 -7.58 -13.05 19.81
N ALA A 40 -6.32 -12.78 19.50
CA ALA A 40 -5.93 -12.34 18.17
C ALA A 40 -6.19 -13.45 17.12
N PRO A 41 -6.22 -13.12 15.82
CA PRO A 41 -6.48 -14.10 14.76
C PRO A 41 -5.50 -15.26 14.68
N ASP A 42 -4.30 -15.10 15.24
CA ASP A 42 -3.26 -16.13 15.37
C ASP A 42 -3.45 -17.03 16.61
N GLY A 43 -4.49 -16.78 17.42
CA GLY A 43 -4.81 -17.50 18.65
C GLY A 43 -4.20 -16.91 19.92
N THR A 44 -3.34 -15.89 19.80
CA THR A 44 -2.65 -15.24 20.93
C THR A 44 -3.67 -14.54 21.85
N PRO A 45 -3.63 -14.72 23.18
CA PRO A 45 -4.53 -14.01 24.09
C PRO A 45 -4.37 -12.48 24.01
N LEU A 46 -5.50 -11.77 24.05
CA LEU A 46 -5.52 -10.31 24.15
C LEU A 46 -5.40 -9.89 25.62
N ASP A 47 -4.22 -9.38 25.99
CA ASP A 47 -3.96 -8.84 27.33
C ASP A 47 -3.85 -7.31 27.28
N ALA A 48 -4.91 -6.63 27.74
CA ALA A 48 -4.96 -5.17 27.76
C ALA A 48 -4.06 -4.53 28.84
N ILE A 49 -3.65 -5.28 29.87
CA ILE A 49 -2.96 -4.75 31.04
C ILE A 49 -1.45 -4.86 30.87
N ILE A 50 -0.95 -6.06 30.56
CA ILE A 50 0.50 -6.33 30.53
C ILE A 50 1.09 -5.94 29.17
N VAL A 51 0.43 -6.36 28.09
CA VAL A 51 0.95 -6.19 26.72
C VAL A 51 0.33 -4.99 26.02
N GLY A 52 -0.94 -4.71 26.31
CA GLY A 52 -1.76 -3.72 25.63
C GLY A 52 -2.33 -4.23 24.31
N ILE A 53 -3.37 -3.54 23.83
CA ILE A 53 -4.11 -3.91 22.62
C ILE A 53 -4.18 -2.71 21.67
N HIS A 54 -3.89 -2.96 20.39
CA HIS A 54 -4.19 -2.05 19.29
C HIS A 54 -5.34 -2.57 18.44
N PHE A 55 -6.08 -1.64 17.83
CA PHE A 55 -7.16 -1.92 16.89
C PHE A 55 -6.72 -1.48 15.51
N ASP A 56 -6.69 -2.43 14.59
CA ASP A 56 -6.15 -2.25 13.26
C ASP A 56 -7.22 -2.45 12.19
N HIS A 57 -7.15 -1.65 11.12
CA HIS A 57 -8.10 -1.72 10.02
C HIS A 57 -7.59 -2.71 8.97
N ARG A 58 -8.39 -3.71 8.63
CA ARG A 58 -8.04 -4.74 7.64
C ARG A 58 -9.14 -4.84 6.58
N PRO A 59 -8.95 -4.31 5.36
CA PRO A 59 -7.74 -3.63 4.84
C PRO A 59 -7.53 -2.23 5.47
N PRO A 60 -6.29 -1.68 5.40
CA PRO A 60 -5.98 -0.35 5.91
C PRO A 60 -6.84 0.75 5.26
N LEU A 61 -7.20 1.79 6.03
CA LEU A 61 -8.10 2.85 5.56
C LEU A 61 -7.65 3.51 4.25
N HIS A 62 -6.35 3.77 4.10
CA HIS A 62 -5.79 4.43 2.91
C HIS A 62 -5.84 3.56 1.62
N GLU A 63 -6.12 2.26 1.76
CA GLU A 63 -6.32 1.34 0.63
C GLU A 63 -7.81 1.17 0.27
N ARG A 64 -8.71 1.63 1.14
CA ARG A 64 -10.16 1.56 0.90
C ARG A 64 -10.59 2.61 -0.12
N VAL A 65 -11.72 2.32 -0.77
CA VAL A 65 -12.42 3.30 -1.60
C VAL A 65 -12.95 4.39 -0.66
N TYR A 66 -12.80 5.66 -1.05
CA TYR A 66 -13.29 6.80 -0.30
C TYR A 66 -14.47 7.46 -1.02
N ASP A 67 -15.55 7.67 -0.28
CA ASP A 67 -16.73 8.42 -0.68
C ASP A 67 -16.61 9.85 -0.08
N PRO A 68 -16.26 10.86 -0.90
CA PRO A 68 -16.08 12.22 -0.43
C PRO A 68 -17.41 12.88 -0.04
N GLU A 69 -18.55 12.43 -0.55
CA GLU A 69 -19.86 13.02 -0.23
C GLU A 69 -20.26 12.70 1.21
N LYS A 70 -19.86 11.52 1.70
CA LYS A 70 -20.17 11.04 3.05
C LYS A 70 -19.00 11.16 4.02
N ASP A 71 -17.85 11.64 3.54
CA ASP A 71 -16.58 11.62 4.25
C ASP A 71 -16.33 10.24 4.89
N GLU A 72 -16.40 9.17 4.10
CA GLU A 72 -16.38 7.79 4.61
C GLU A 72 -15.67 6.84 3.65
N THR A 73 -15.16 5.72 4.15
CA THR A 73 -14.61 4.65 3.31
C THR A 73 -15.64 3.56 3.00
N VAL A 74 -15.39 2.79 1.96
CA VAL A 74 -16.12 1.56 1.67
C VAL A 74 -15.12 0.39 1.71
N PRO A 75 -15.26 -0.56 2.67
CA PRO A 75 -16.20 -0.59 3.81
C PRO A 75 -16.00 0.57 4.80
N ALA A 76 -17.04 0.86 5.60
CA ALA A 76 -17.04 1.97 6.55
C ALA A 76 -15.84 1.88 7.51
N ALA A 77 -15.25 3.01 7.87
CA ALA A 77 -14.02 3.03 8.67
C ALA A 77 -14.17 2.27 9.99
N ASN A 78 -15.30 2.47 10.67
CA ASN A 78 -15.61 1.85 11.96
C ASN A 78 -16.45 0.55 11.85
N ASP A 79 -16.47 -0.08 10.68
CA ASP A 79 -17.10 -1.39 10.51
C ASP A 79 -16.33 -2.46 11.31
N ILE A 80 -17.07 -3.15 12.20
CA ILE A 80 -16.53 -4.13 13.15
C ILE A 80 -15.87 -5.30 12.42
N GLU A 81 -16.42 -5.71 11.27
CA GLU A 81 -15.89 -6.87 10.51
C GLU A 81 -14.51 -6.60 9.90
N PHE A 82 -14.15 -5.32 9.74
CA PHE A 82 -12.90 -4.90 9.13
C PHE A 82 -11.95 -4.24 10.14
N ILE A 83 -12.17 -4.47 11.44
CA ILE A 83 -11.28 -4.06 12.53
C ILE A 83 -10.86 -5.30 13.31
N VAL A 84 -9.57 -5.40 13.61
CA VAL A 84 -8.97 -6.50 14.35
C VAL A 84 -8.26 -5.95 15.58
N ALA A 85 -8.51 -6.55 16.75
CA ALA A 85 -7.70 -6.33 17.94
C ALA A 85 -6.47 -7.24 17.93
N LEU A 86 -5.31 -6.63 18.17
CA LEU A 86 -4.00 -7.27 18.17
C LEU A 86 -3.18 -6.85 19.39
N PRO A 87 -2.37 -7.74 19.99
CA PRO A 87 -1.34 -7.35 20.94
C PRO A 87 -0.36 -6.37 20.30
N ILE A 88 0.15 -5.42 21.07
CA ILE A 88 1.05 -4.37 20.56
C ILE A 88 2.26 -4.92 19.76
N PRO A 89 2.97 -5.99 20.21
CA PRO A 89 4.10 -6.53 19.47
C PRO A 89 3.73 -7.03 18.08
N ILE A 90 2.61 -7.78 17.98
CA ILE A 90 2.11 -8.34 16.73
C ILE A 90 1.68 -7.21 15.79
N HIS A 91 0.94 -6.22 16.32
CA HIS A 91 0.55 -5.04 15.54
C HIS A 91 1.75 -4.31 14.94
N ARG A 92 2.83 -4.13 15.71
CA ARG A 92 4.06 -3.45 15.23
C ARG A 92 4.74 -4.23 14.11
N GLU A 93 4.85 -5.54 14.25
CA GLU A 93 5.43 -6.39 13.21
C GLU A 93 4.63 -6.31 11.92
N MET A 94 3.30 -6.46 12.00
CA MET A 94 2.42 -6.38 10.84
C MET A 94 2.47 -4.99 10.18
N SER A 95 2.43 -3.92 10.98
CA SER A 95 2.54 -2.55 10.48
C SER A 95 3.84 -2.32 9.70
N ALA A 96 4.97 -2.87 10.17
CA ALA A 96 6.25 -2.76 9.48
C ALA A 96 6.23 -3.48 8.12
N GLN A 97 5.59 -4.65 8.05
CA GLN A 97 5.41 -5.39 6.79
C GLN A 97 4.51 -4.61 5.82
N ASP A 98 3.41 -4.03 6.30
CA ASP A 98 2.48 -3.22 5.51
C ASP A 98 3.19 -1.98 4.92
N VAL A 99 3.95 -1.24 5.72
CA VAL A 99 4.74 -0.08 5.26
C VAL A 99 5.74 -0.50 4.16
N SER A 100 6.42 -1.62 4.33
CA SER A 100 7.35 -2.16 3.32
C SER A 100 6.64 -2.51 2.02
N ARG A 101 5.44 -3.13 2.10
CA ARG A 101 4.61 -3.45 0.94
C ARG A 101 4.17 -2.18 0.20
N MET A 102 3.66 -1.20 0.94
CA MET A 102 3.21 0.09 0.38
C MET A 102 4.34 0.80 -0.37
N SER A 103 5.53 0.90 0.24
CA SER A 103 6.70 1.53 -0.38
C SER A 103 7.08 0.87 -1.72
N LYS A 104 7.02 -0.47 -1.78
CA LYS A 104 7.28 -1.22 -3.02
C LYS A 104 6.22 -0.90 -4.09
N THR A 105 4.95 -0.89 -3.73
CA THR A 105 3.86 -0.59 -4.68
C THR A 105 3.92 0.85 -5.21
N GLU A 106 4.25 1.82 -4.36
CA GLU A 106 4.42 3.22 -4.75
C GLU A 106 5.59 3.38 -5.72
N ARG A 107 6.74 2.78 -5.40
CA ARG A 107 7.92 2.77 -6.29
C ARG A 107 7.58 2.19 -7.66
N GLN A 108 6.84 1.09 -7.71
CA GLN A 108 6.42 0.47 -8.97
C GLN A 108 5.48 1.40 -9.77
N ARG A 109 4.52 2.05 -9.10
CA ARG A 109 3.63 3.03 -9.73
C ARG A 109 4.40 4.21 -10.32
N MET A 110 5.38 4.75 -9.60
CA MET A 110 6.25 5.82 -10.11
C MET A 110 7.03 5.38 -11.35
N LEU A 111 7.57 4.15 -11.35
CA LEU A 111 8.29 3.60 -12.50
C LEU A 111 7.38 3.44 -13.72
N GLU A 112 6.15 2.97 -13.53
CA GLU A 112 5.16 2.82 -14.59
C GLU A 112 4.73 4.18 -15.17
N MET A 113 4.43 5.16 -14.32
CA MET A 113 4.10 6.52 -14.74
C MET A 113 5.26 7.15 -15.51
N GLY A 114 6.49 7.04 -15.01
CA GLY A 114 7.68 7.53 -15.71
C GLY A 114 7.96 6.78 -17.03
N PHE A 115 7.58 5.50 -17.12
CA PHE A 115 7.64 4.75 -18.38
C PHE A 115 6.61 5.25 -19.39
N ARG A 116 5.36 5.49 -18.97
CA ARG A 116 4.29 6.04 -19.81
C ARG A 116 4.63 7.43 -20.32
N ASP A 117 5.11 8.32 -19.47
CA ASP A 117 5.54 9.66 -19.84
C ASP A 117 6.68 9.60 -20.88
N ARG A 118 7.66 8.70 -20.69
CA ARG A 118 8.70 8.45 -21.70
C ARG A 118 8.16 7.91 -23.03
N LEU A 119 7.08 7.15 -23.03
CA LEU A 119 6.43 6.68 -24.26
C LEU A 119 5.68 7.81 -24.96
N GLN A 120 4.95 8.63 -24.21
CA GLN A 120 4.14 9.73 -24.75
C GLN A 120 4.99 10.85 -25.36
N ARG A 121 6.18 11.12 -24.80
CA ARG A 121 7.12 12.11 -25.38
C ARG A 121 7.78 11.67 -26.69
N ARG A 122 7.60 10.42 -27.13
CA ARG A 122 8.26 9.89 -28.33
C ARG A 122 7.33 9.96 -29.54
N LEU A 123 7.80 10.63 -30.59
CA LEU A 123 7.17 10.54 -31.90
C LEU A 123 7.44 9.16 -32.54
N PRO A 124 6.50 8.62 -33.31
CA PRO A 124 6.73 7.40 -34.10
C PRO A 124 7.97 7.58 -34.98
N GLY A 125 8.93 6.65 -34.90
CA GLY A 125 10.18 6.68 -35.70
C GLY A 125 11.42 7.24 -35.00
N GLN A 126 11.31 7.80 -33.79
CA GLN A 126 12.50 8.20 -33.03
C GLN A 126 13.29 6.98 -32.52
N LYS A 127 14.48 6.73 -33.08
CA LYS A 127 15.43 5.74 -32.57
C LYS A 127 15.87 6.13 -31.15
N ARG A 128 16.03 5.14 -30.27
CA ARG A 128 16.68 5.34 -28.97
C ARG A 128 18.08 5.89 -29.24
N SER A 129 18.42 7.06 -28.69
CA SER A 129 19.84 7.44 -28.58
C SER A 129 20.53 6.29 -27.85
N CYS A 130 21.44 5.59 -28.52
CA CYS A 130 22.29 4.58 -27.91
C CYS A 130 22.98 5.26 -26.72
N LYS A 131 22.50 4.96 -25.50
CA LYS A 131 23.19 5.40 -24.29
C LYS A 131 24.53 4.69 -24.32
N GLY A 132 25.57 5.45 -24.68
CA GLY A 132 26.99 5.17 -24.63
C GLY A 132 27.40 3.70 -24.69
N THR A 133 28.28 3.37 -25.64
CA THR A 133 29.19 2.24 -25.46
C THR A 133 29.73 2.28 -24.03
N ILE A 134 29.38 1.27 -23.22
CA ILE A 134 30.05 1.03 -21.96
C ILE A 134 31.53 0.93 -22.34
N ARG A 135 32.34 1.94 -22.00
CA ARG A 135 33.79 1.86 -22.19
C ARG A 135 34.21 0.60 -21.43
N SER A 136 34.63 -0.42 -22.15
CA SER A 136 35.17 -1.63 -21.56
C SER A 136 36.26 -1.20 -20.59
N ARG A 137 36.11 -1.53 -19.31
CA ARG A 137 37.17 -1.29 -18.33
C ARG A 137 38.41 -2.06 -18.84
N PRO A 138 39.59 -1.44 -18.92
CA PRO A 138 40.78 -2.16 -19.34
C PRO A 138 41.02 -3.32 -18.38
N PHE A 139 41.08 -4.53 -18.93
CA PHE A 139 41.36 -5.75 -18.17
C PHE A 139 42.78 -5.63 -17.61
N TRP A 140 42.94 -5.59 -16.29
CA TRP A 140 44.26 -5.55 -15.66
C TRP A 140 45.00 -6.85 -15.97
N LYS A 141 46.00 -6.78 -16.86
CA LYS A 141 46.93 -7.88 -17.07
C LYS A 141 47.82 -7.99 -15.83
N LYS A 142 47.73 -9.12 -15.12
CA LYS A 142 48.71 -9.47 -14.07
C LYS A 142 50.10 -9.45 -14.70
N LYS A 143 51.01 -8.65 -14.16
CA LYS A 143 52.45 -8.77 -14.42
C LYS A 143 52.86 -10.17 -13.97
N GLN A 144 53.35 -11.01 -14.88
CA GLN A 144 54.13 -12.17 -14.49
C GLN A 144 55.50 -11.69 -13.98
N MET A 145 56.00 -12.39 -12.97
CA MET A 145 57.24 -12.13 -12.23
C MET A 145 58.45 -11.97 -13.15
#